data_AF-A0A0S8EH36-F1
#
_entry.id   AF-A0A0S8EH36-F1
#
_cell.length_a   1.000
_cell.length_b   1.000
_cell.length_c   1.000
_cell.angle_alpha   90.00
_cell.angle_beta   90.00
_cell.angle_gamma   90.00
#
_symmetry.space_group_name_H-M   'P 1'
#
loop_
_entity.id
_entity.type
_entity.pdbx_description
1 polymer ?
#
loop_
_entity_poly.entity_id
_entity_poly.type
_entity_poly.pdbx_seq_one_letter_code
_entity_poly.pdbx_strand_id
1 'polypeptide(L)'
;MPEPGEEQITFTVVVENQSEPYDPVIITSLVDDIYGDLHGQGDCIVPQTILPGESYTCQFMGIISGNAGYSETNTVTASGTDDEGVPVEDWDDATVTIIDVPPLIEVIKTADPEWRYVTGGDFTFTVVVENQSVITDPVTITSLVDDIYGDLHGQGDCSVPQTILPGESYTCTFEVTIIKEDYYEETDTVTALGTDDEGNPVEGADDAVIYVVPPPTIQCYSEWELTVGFEDVCECFGKVDYDYNDWISDILIGIVHLDPDPFTPECDDLEGQTRLYPIRMSFTMTPQARGAQNEHASHLSFPTGTFGSDGEYTLTVYDQDGVPVGTPQKGDFTAEEGLDFTIFPHTSEIFPGDFPNVIEGRPLLKPQKTAKLDILFDTEFELSLATFLPEDAHGSGLFFDPYLQVAQHPGWGGGIHLGHENMLTVENGSKVLE
;
A
#
# COMPACT_ATOMS: atom_id res chain seq x y z
N MET A 1 15.15 50.66 0.37
CA MET A 1 15.74 49.31 0.57
C MET A 1 14.61 48.37 0.97
N PRO A 2 14.63 47.09 0.58
CA PRO A 2 13.62 46.15 1.06
C PRO A 2 13.71 45.99 2.58
N GLU A 3 12.57 45.77 3.22
CA GLU A 3 12.53 45.40 4.63
C GLU A 3 13.23 44.05 4.86
N PRO A 4 13.81 43.83 6.06
CA PRO A 4 13.78 44.70 7.24
C PRO A 4 14.80 45.86 7.20
N GLY A 5 15.51 46.08 6.09
CA GLY A 5 16.49 47.16 5.93
C GLY A 5 17.87 46.92 6.55
N GLU A 6 18.10 45.78 7.21
CA GLU A 6 19.32 45.43 7.98
C GLU A 6 20.66 45.39 7.21
N GLU A 7 20.68 45.82 5.94
CA GLU A 7 21.89 45.97 5.16
C GLU A 7 22.61 47.30 5.45
N GLN A 8 23.94 47.28 5.46
CA GLN A 8 24.74 48.49 5.58
C GLN A 8 24.55 49.39 4.35
N ILE A 9 24.22 50.65 4.61
CA ILE A 9 24.07 51.68 3.58
C ILE A 9 25.29 52.59 3.62
N THR A 10 25.80 52.93 2.44
CA THR A 10 26.86 53.94 2.31
C THR A 10 26.24 55.31 2.08
N PHE A 11 26.49 56.23 3.00
CA PHE A 11 26.21 57.66 2.82
C PHE A 11 27.43 58.35 2.23
N THR A 12 27.23 59.25 1.26
CA THR A 12 28.30 60.05 0.67
C THR A 12 28.10 61.52 1.02
N VAL A 13 29.07 62.12 1.69
CA VAL A 13 29.09 63.54 2.05
C VAL A 13 29.98 64.26 1.04
N VAL A 14 29.47 65.33 0.44
CA VAL A 14 30.23 66.22 -0.45
C VAL A 14 30.16 67.63 0.11
N VAL A 15 31.31 68.21 0.44
CA VAL A 15 31.42 69.61 0.87
C VAL A 15 32.13 70.39 -0.22
N GLU A 16 31.45 71.36 -0.82
CA GLU A 16 31.99 72.20 -1.89
C GLU A 16 32.34 73.58 -1.35
N ASN A 17 33.55 74.07 -1.64
CA ASN A 17 33.87 75.47 -1.39
C ASN A 17 33.42 76.32 -2.57
N GLN A 18 32.29 77.02 -2.41
CA GLN A 18 31.70 77.89 -3.43
C GLN A 18 32.20 79.34 -3.40
N SER A 19 33.26 79.64 -2.64
CA SER A 19 33.82 80.99 -2.58
C SER A 19 34.39 81.44 -3.93
N GLU A 20 34.19 82.73 -4.24
CA GLU A 20 34.78 83.43 -5.40
C GLU A 20 36.25 83.83 -5.08
N PRO A 21 37.12 84.04 -6.08
CA PRO A 21 38.47 83.48 -6.05
C PRO A 21 39.34 83.96 -4.87
N TYR A 22 40.16 83.02 -4.37
CA TYR A 22 41.23 83.14 -3.36
C TYR A 22 40.87 82.94 -1.88
N ASP A 23 39.68 82.43 -1.57
CA ASP A 23 39.24 82.19 -0.18
C ASP A 23 39.12 80.68 0.14
N PRO A 24 40.19 80.04 0.68
CA PRO A 24 40.16 78.64 1.08
C PRO A 24 39.46 78.44 2.43
N VAL A 25 38.59 77.44 2.50
CA VAL A 25 37.88 77.09 3.73
C VAL A 25 38.55 75.90 4.41
N ILE A 26 38.71 75.95 5.73
CA ILE A 26 39.12 74.82 6.57
C ILE A 26 37.88 74.27 7.27
N ILE A 27 37.37 73.13 6.81
CA ILE A 27 36.28 72.41 7.49
C ILE A 27 36.89 71.67 8.68
N THR A 28 36.37 71.91 9.88
CA THR A 28 36.89 71.34 11.14
C THR A 28 35.99 70.28 11.75
N SER A 29 34.72 70.22 11.36
CA SER A 29 33.75 69.24 11.86
C SER A 29 32.76 68.83 10.77
N LEU A 30 32.43 67.55 10.76
CA LEU A 30 31.28 66.98 10.08
C LEU A 30 30.45 66.26 11.14
N VAL A 31 29.25 66.75 11.41
CA VAL A 31 28.37 66.19 12.45
C VAL A 31 27.06 65.77 11.82
N ASP A 32 26.74 64.51 12.00
CA ASP A 32 25.50 63.88 11.60
C ASP A 32 24.51 63.87 12.78
N ASP A 33 23.23 64.11 12.50
CA ASP A 33 22.19 64.18 13.54
C ASP A 33 21.84 62.82 14.16
N ILE A 34 22.13 61.72 13.47
CA ILE A 34 21.90 60.34 13.92
C ILE A 34 23.20 59.65 14.35
N TYR A 35 24.25 59.75 13.51
CA TYR A 35 25.52 59.05 13.68
C TYR A 35 26.60 59.89 14.39
N GLY A 36 26.31 61.15 14.70
CA GLY A 36 27.19 62.02 15.49
C GLY A 36 28.42 62.52 14.73
N ASP A 37 29.55 62.67 15.42
CA ASP A 37 30.81 63.15 14.81
C ASP A 37 31.35 62.13 13.79
N LEU A 38 31.41 62.53 12.53
CA LEU A 38 31.86 61.68 11.42
C LEU A 38 33.38 61.56 11.33
N HIS A 39 34.15 62.28 12.15
CA HIS A 39 35.61 62.16 12.13
C HIS A 39 36.07 60.74 12.50
N GLY A 40 36.69 60.05 11.55
CA GLY A 40 37.13 58.66 11.69
C GLY A 40 36.04 57.62 11.42
N GLN A 41 34.83 58.03 10.99
CA GLN A 41 33.80 57.13 10.48
C GLN A 41 33.98 56.93 8.98
N GLY A 42 34.07 55.66 8.53
CA GLY A 42 34.39 55.36 7.14
C GLY A 42 35.73 55.98 6.70
N ASP A 43 35.71 56.82 5.67
CA ASP A 43 36.87 57.61 5.23
C ASP A 43 36.73 59.12 5.52
N CYS A 44 35.73 59.51 6.31
CA CYS A 44 35.54 60.89 6.75
C CYS A 44 36.63 61.31 7.75
N ILE A 45 37.42 62.33 7.39
CA ILE A 45 38.55 62.84 8.14
C ILE A 45 38.53 64.37 8.04
N VAL A 46 38.64 65.05 9.18
CA VAL A 46 38.72 66.50 9.33
C VAL A 46 39.84 66.82 10.33
N PRO A 47 40.52 67.98 10.25
CA PRO A 47 40.23 69.10 9.36
C PRO A 47 40.63 68.86 7.91
N GLN A 48 39.90 69.48 6.97
CA GLN A 48 40.22 69.51 5.54
C GLN A 48 40.29 70.95 5.04
N THR A 49 41.30 71.27 4.22
CA THR A 49 41.38 72.56 3.53
C THR A 49 40.85 72.39 2.11
N ILE A 50 39.79 73.13 1.77
CA ILE A 50 39.14 73.10 0.46
C ILE A 50 39.40 74.42 -0.25
N LEU A 51 40.12 74.37 -1.37
CA LEU A 51 40.40 75.56 -2.19
C LEU A 51 39.13 76.05 -2.90
N PRO A 52 39.05 77.32 -3.30
CA PRO A 52 37.91 77.86 -4.06
C PRO A 52 37.57 77.00 -5.29
N GLY A 53 36.33 76.55 -5.39
CA GLY A 53 35.83 75.71 -6.48
C GLY A 53 36.17 74.22 -6.38
N GLU A 54 36.88 73.78 -5.34
CA GLU A 54 37.16 72.37 -5.06
C GLU A 54 36.14 71.77 -4.07
N SER A 55 36.15 70.44 -3.95
CA SER A 55 35.27 69.70 -3.03
C SER A 55 36.05 68.70 -2.17
N TYR A 56 35.58 68.49 -0.94
CA TYR A 56 35.94 67.33 -0.12
C TYR A 56 34.81 66.30 -0.18
N THR A 57 35.15 65.03 -0.40
CA THR A 57 34.18 63.94 -0.41
C THR A 57 34.62 62.87 0.57
N CYS A 58 33.68 62.35 1.34
CA CYS A 58 33.88 61.19 2.18
C CYS A 58 32.61 60.34 2.27
N GLN A 59 32.75 59.14 2.79
CA GLN A 59 31.72 58.14 2.94
C GLN A 59 31.78 57.53 4.34
N PHE A 60 30.61 57.28 4.90
CA PHE A 60 30.43 56.51 6.12
C PHE A 60 29.28 55.51 5.93
N MET A 61 29.21 54.51 6.81
CA MET A 61 28.19 53.47 6.74
C MET A 61 27.21 53.58 7.91
N GLY A 62 25.92 53.45 7.60
CA GLY A 62 24.84 53.35 8.59
C GLY A 62 24.05 52.05 8.42
N ILE A 63 23.25 51.70 9.42
CA ILE A 63 22.31 50.57 9.38
C ILE A 63 20.94 51.15 9.69
N ILE A 64 19.97 50.90 8.80
CA ILE A 64 18.60 51.38 8.94
C ILE A 64 17.70 50.17 8.95
N SER A 65 17.09 49.85 10.09
CA SER A 65 16.16 48.72 10.16
C SER A 65 14.76 49.17 10.57
N GLY A 66 13.77 48.44 10.10
CA GLY A 66 12.37 48.75 10.35
C GLY A 66 11.45 48.02 9.38
N ASN A 67 10.16 48.20 9.63
CA ASN A 67 9.09 47.65 8.81
C ASN A 67 8.82 48.53 7.58
N ALA A 68 8.01 48.04 6.65
CA ALA A 68 7.58 48.76 5.45
C ALA A 68 7.06 50.16 5.76
N GLY A 69 7.50 51.13 4.96
CA GLY A 69 7.12 52.53 5.13
C GLY A 69 7.89 53.28 6.22
N TYR A 70 8.75 52.60 7.00
CA TYR A 70 9.73 53.30 7.82
C TYR A 70 10.67 54.11 6.92
N SER A 71 10.96 55.35 7.33
CA SER A 71 11.93 56.20 6.66
C SER A 71 12.79 56.93 7.67
N GLU A 72 14.07 57.03 7.37
CA GLU A 72 15.05 57.73 8.18
C GLU A 72 15.72 58.81 7.32
N THR A 73 15.62 60.05 7.79
CA THR A 73 16.31 61.21 7.19
C THR A 73 17.51 61.53 8.05
N ASN A 74 18.66 61.60 7.40
CA ASN A 74 19.93 61.94 8.00
C ASN A 74 20.35 63.33 7.55
N THR A 75 20.81 64.19 8.47
CA THR A 75 21.31 65.52 8.16
C THR A 75 22.76 65.67 8.61
N VAL A 76 23.66 65.98 7.67
CA VAL A 76 25.07 66.27 7.97
C VAL A 76 25.29 67.78 7.97
N THR A 77 25.84 68.29 9.07
CA THR A 77 26.28 69.68 9.20
C THR A 77 27.81 69.76 9.10
N ALA A 78 28.31 70.53 8.15
CA ALA A 78 29.72 70.84 7.98
C ALA A 78 30.02 72.21 8.58
N SER A 79 31.01 72.31 9.46
CA SER A 79 31.41 73.60 10.05
C SER A 79 32.92 73.81 9.97
N GLY A 80 33.33 75.06 9.78
CA GLY A 80 34.73 75.43 9.58
C GLY A 80 34.98 76.92 9.72
N THR A 81 36.14 77.35 9.21
CA THR A 81 36.49 78.77 9.10
C THR A 81 37.14 79.07 7.75
N ASP A 82 36.93 80.27 7.22
CA ASP A 82 37.75 80.81 6.13
C ASP A 82 39.19 81.15 6.58
N ASP A 83 40.03 81.67 5.69
CA ASP A 83 41.41 82.04 6.00
C ASP A 83 41.55 83.36 6.80
N GLU A 84 40.48 84.16 6.89
CA GLU A 84 40.35 85.26 7.83
C GLU A 84 39.88 84.85 9.23
N GLY A 85 39.49 83.58 9.42
CA GLY A 85 39.00 83.04 10.68
C GLY A 85 37.51 83.31 10.95
N VAL A 86 36.73 83.69 9.93
CA VAL A 86 35.28 83.80 9.99
C VAL A 86 34.67 82.40 9.95
N PRO A 87 33.75 82.07 10.86
CA PRO A 87 33.09 80.77 10.85
C PRO A 87 32.16 80.63 9.64
N VAL A 88 32.15 79.43 9.06
CA VAL A 88 31.22 79.01 8.01
C VAL A 88 30.56 77.70 8.41
N GLU A 89 29.32 77.52 7.97
CA GLU A 89 28.51 76.34 8.25
C GLU A 89 27.54 76.12 7.09
N ASP A 90 27.35 74.86 6.72
CA ASP A 90 26.32 74.42 5.79
C ASP A 90 25.84 73.02 6.16
N TRP A 91 24.67 72.61 5.68
CA TRP A 91 24.09 71.31 5.96
C TRP A 91 23.33 70.76 4.75
N ASP A 92 23.26 69.44 4.65
CA ASP A 92 22.47 68.73 3.64
C ASP A 92 21.88 67.45 4.23
N ASP A 93 20.77 66.97 3.66
CA ASP A 93 20.03 65.81 4.16
C ASP A 93 19.81 64.70 3.11
N ALA A 94 19.68 63.46 3.59
CA ALA A 94 19.39 62.29 2.77
C ALA A 94 18.39 61.37 3.47
N THR A 95 17.32 61.00 2.75
CA THR A 95 16.29 60.09 3.27
C THR A 95 16.41 58.70 2.66
N VAL A 96 16.38 57.68 3.51
CA VAL A 96 16.19 56.29 3.10
C VAL A 96 14.80 55.82 3.52
N THR A 97 14.10 55.13 2.62
CA THR A 97 12.81 54.51 2.91
C THR A 97 12.91 52.99 2.77
N ILE A 98 12.31 52.29 3.73
CA ILE A 98 12.10 50.85 3.71
C ILE A 98 10.86 50.55 2.89
N ILE A 99 11.02 49.68 1.89
CA ILE A 99 9.95 49.23 1.00
C ILE A 99 9.53 47.82 1.38
N ASP A 100 8.23 47.61 1.26
CA ASP A 100 7.50 46.39 1.53
C ASP A 100 8.00 45.18 0.71
N VAL A 101 8.12 44.04 1.38
CA VAL A 101 8.41 42.71 0.83
C VAL A 101 7.17 41.84 1.00
N PRO A 102 6.59 41.29 -0.09
CA PRO A 102 5.38 40.49 0.03
C PRO A 102 5.54 39.28 0.97
N PRO A 103 4.53 38.98 1.78
CA PRO A 103 4.57 37.88 2.73
C PRO A 103 4.55 36.52 2.04
N LEU A 104 5.09 35.51 2.73
CA LEU A 104 5.15 34.13 2.26
C LEU A 104 4.77 33.16 3.39
N ILE A 105 3.90 32.20 3.08
CA ILE A 105 3.59 31.08 3.96
C ILE A 105 3.77 29.76 3.23
N GLU A 106 4.04 28.70 3.99
CA GLU A 106 3.94 27.31 3.54
C GLU A 106 2.81 26.64 4.31
N VAL A 107 1.97 25.88 3.59
CA VAL A 107 0.94 25.02 4.18
C VAL A 107 1.37 23.59 3.98
N ILE A 108 1.20 22.75 5.00
CA ILE A 108 1.44 21.32 4.94
C ILE A 108 0.19 20.62 5.49
N LYS A 109 -0.35 19.67 4.74
CA LYS A 109 -1.47 18.84 5.14
C LYS A 109 -1.07 17.36 5.12
N THR A 110 -1.38 16.65 6.19
CA THR A 110 -1.10 15.21 6.29
C THR A 110 -2.31 14.47 6.84
N ALA A 111 -2.51 13.23 6.40
CA ALA A 111 -3.55 12.34 6.90
C ALA A 111 -2.94 11.18 7.71
N ASP A 112 -3.58 10.82 8.83
CA ASP A 112 -3.22 9.63 9.61
C ASP A 112 -4.49 8.84 10.02
N PRO A 113 -4.59 7.55 9.66
CA PRO A 113 -3.72 6.84 8.71
C PRO A 113 -3.96 7.30 7.26
N GLU A 114 -3.02 7.06 6.35
CA GLU A 114 -3.24 7.33 4.91
C GLU A 114 -4.21 6.33 4.25
N TRP A 115 -4.50 5.20 4.92
CA TRP A 115 -5.44 4.21 4.38
C TRP A 115 -6.18 3.43 5.45
N ARG A 116 -7.35 2.91 5.07
CA ARG A 116 -8.20 1.98 5.85
C ARG A 116 -8.76 0.90 4.93
N TYR A 117 -9.26 -0.20 5.50
CA TYR A 117 -10.09 -1.14 4.74
C TYR A 117 -11.52 -0.61 4.57
N VAL A 118 -12.31 -1.18 3.64
CA VAL A 118 -13.74 -0.87 3.39
C VAL A 118 -14.65 -0.94 4.63
N THR A 119 -14.20 -1.51 5.74
CA THR A 119 -14.85 -1.31 7.05
C THR A 119 -14.90 0.17 7.48
N GLY A 120 -14.14 1.04 6.79
CA GLY A 120 -14.01 2.46 7.06
C GLY A 120 -13.25 2.74 8.35
N GLY A 121 -13.32 4.00 8.77
CA GLY A 121 -12.80 4.45 10.05
C GLY A 121 -12.53 5.94 10.06
N ASP A 122 -11.94 6.39 11.17
CA ASP A 122 -11.56 7.77 11.36
C ASP A 122 -10.20 8.04 10.70
N PHE A 123 -10.13 9.18 10.03
CA PHE A 123 -8.93 9.79 9.46
C PHE A 123 -8.70 11.11 10.20
N THR A 124 -7.47 11.31 10.70
CA THR A 124 -7.07 12.59 11.30
C THR A 124 -6.26 13.37 10.28
N PHE A 125 -6.74 14.55 9.90
CA PHE A 125 -5.97 15.48 9.09
C PHE A 125 -5.26 16.48 10.00
N THR A 126 -3.97 16.68 9.77
CA THR A 126 -3.15 17.71 10.44
C THR A 126 -2.78 18.77 9.43
N VAL A 127 -3.02 20.03 9.76
CA VAL A 127 -2.67 21.20 8.96
C VAL A 127 -1.61 22.00 9.71
N VAL A 128 -0.50 22.29 9.05
CA VAL A 128 0.56 23.19 9.54
C VAL A 128 0.66 24.37 8.60
N VAL A 129 0.66 25.59 9.16
CA VAL A 129 0.93 26.82 8.41
C VAL A 129 2.19 27.45 8.99
N GLU A 130 3.24 27.56 8.19
CA GLU A 130 4.52 28.19 8.55
C GLU A 130 4.60 29.59 7.94
N ASN A 131 5.01 30.59 8.73
CA ASN A 131 5.30 31.92 8.20
C ASN A 131 6.78 31.99 7.76
N GLN A 132 7.00 32.06 6.44
CA GLN A 132 8.31 32.14 5.80
C GLN A 132 8.67 33.57 5.34
N SER A 133 7.92 34.58 5.81
CA SER A 133 8.16 35.99 5.51
C SER A 133 9.45 36.51 6.20
N VAL A 134 9.85 37.73 5.88
CA VAL A 134 11.01 38.35 6.53
C VAL A 134 10.71 38.71 7.99
N ILE A 135 11.74 38.98 8.78
CA ILE A 135 11.64 39.01 10.26
C ILE A 135 10.73 40.11 10.83
N THR A 136 10.35 41.08 10.01
CA THR A 136 9.44 42.17 10.33
C THR A 136 7.98 41.87 10.08
N ASP A 137 7.65 40.76 9.41
CA ASP A 137 6.33 40.55 8.78
C ASP A 137 5.55 39.40 9.45
N PRO A 138 4.92 39.62 10.61
CA PRO A 138 3.98 38.67 11.18
C PRO A 138 2.76 38.50 10.27
N VAL A 139 2.44 37.26 9.91
CA VAL A 139 1.25 36.93 9.12
C VAL A 139 0.09 36.60 10.04
N THR A 140 -1.07 37.21 9.81
CA THR A 140 -2.34 36.83 10.42
C THR A 140 -3.18 35.99 9.46
N ILE A 141 -3.23 34.67 9.71
CA ILE A 141 -4.11 33.73 9.03
C ILE A 141 -5.54 33.98 9.50
N THR A 142 -6.43 34.28 8.57
CA THR A 142 -7.84 34.63 8.85
C THR A 142 -8.82 33.55 8.42
N SER A 143 -8.40 32.63 7.54
CA SER A 143 -9.23 31.55 7.05
C SER A 143 -8.41 30.30 6.75
N LEU A 144 -8.98 29.13 7.08
CA LEU A 144 -8.53 27.81 6.66
C LEU A 144 -9.74 27.14 6.01
N VAL A 145 -9.69 26.96 4.70
CA VAL A 145 -10.79 26.38 3.92
C VAL A 145 -10.33 25.07 3.32
N ASP A 146 -11.09 24.04 3.61
CA ASP A 146 -10.96 22.71 3.04
C ASP A 146 -11.95 22.56 1.87
N ASP A 147 -11.51 21.93 0.77
CA ASP A 147 -12.32 21.81 -0.45
C ASP A 147 -13.45 20.77 -0.32
N ILE A 148 -13.33 19.82 0.59
CA ILE A 148 -14.32 18.77 0.87
C ILE A 148 -15.12 19.10 2.14
N TYR A 149 -14.42 19.50 3.21
CA TYR A 149 -14.95 19.68 4.57
C TYR A 149 -15.29 21.14 4.91
N GLY A 150 -14.99 22.08 4.01
CA GLY A 150 -15.39 23.49 4.12
C GLY A 150 -14.55 24.30 5.12
N ASP A 151 -15.17 25.27 5.79
CA ASP A 151 -14.48 26.11 6.77
C ASP A 151 -14.02 25.31 7.98
N LEU A 152 -12.71 25.28 8.24
CA LEU A 152 -12.11 24.54 9.34
C LEU A 152 -12.17 25.29 10.69
N HIS A 153 -12.63 26.55 10.72
CA HIS A 153 -12.76 27.27 11.99
C HIS A 153 -13.73 26.56 12.95
N GLY A 154 -13.21 26.05 14.06
CA GLY A 154 -13.97 25.29 15.06
C GLY A 154 -14.13 23.81 14.74
N GLN A 155 -13.50 23.30 13.67
CA GLN A 155 -13.37 21.86 13.41
C GLN A 155 -12.15 21.31 14.15
N GLY A 156 -12.33 20.25 14.93
CA GLY A 156 -11.27 19.72 15.78
C GLY A 156 -10.71 20.80 16.71
N ASP A 157 -9.41 21.07 16.62
CA ASP A 157 -8.75 22.17 17.33
C ASP A 157 -8.35 23.35 16.41
N CYS A 158 -8.78 23.33 15.15
CA CYS A 158 -8.55 24.42 14.21
C CYS A 158 -9.31 25.69 14.63
N SER A 159 -8.60 26.81 14.73
CA SER A 159 -9.11 28.09 15.19
C SER A 159 -8.35 29.23 14.52
N VAL A 160 -9.08 30.17 13.93
CA VAL A 160 -8.58 31.36 13.25
C VAL A 160 -9.40 32.56 13.74
N PRO A 161 -8.86 33.79 13.78
CA PRO A 161 -7.55 34.18 13.27
C PRO A 161 -6.37 33.73 14.15
N GLN A 162 -5.21 33.50 13.52
CA GLN A 162 -3.93 33.23 14.19
C GLN A 162 -2.86 34.16 13.62
N THR A 163 -2.13 34.85 14.49
CA THR A 163 -0.95 35.62 14.09
C THR A 163 0.31 34.77 14.32
N ILE A 164 1.06 34.55 13.26
CA ILE A 164 2.25 33.70 13.22
C ILE A 164 3.45 34.62 12.96
N LEU A 165 4.39 34.65 13.91
CA LEU A 165 5.62 35.42 13.75
C LEU A 165 6.51 34.78 12.66
N PRO A 166 7.39 35.55 12.01
CA PRO A 166 8.34 35.00 11.02
C PRO A 166 9.16 33.84 11.59
N GLY A 167 9.21 32.73 10.86
CA GLY A 167 9.89 31.49 11.25
C GLY A 167 9.14 30.62 12.26
N GLU A 168 7.94 31.02 12.70
CA GLU A 168 7.06 30.21 13.56
C GLU A 168 5.96 29.54 12.73
N SER A 169 5.23 28.60 13.35
CA SER A 169 4.14 27.86 12.72
C SER A 169 2.89 27.76 13.59
N TYR A 170 1.72 27.72 12.95
CA TYR A 170 0.45 27.30 13.55
C TYR A 170 0.14 25.87 13.12
N THR A 171 -0.35 25.04 14.06
CA THR A 171 -0.75 23.65 13.77
C THR A 171 -2.14 23.39 14.33
N CYS A 172 -2.97 22.70 13.56
CA CYS A 172 -4.25 22.18 14.01
C CYS A 172 -4.59 20.84 13.35
N THR A 173 -5.61 20.18 13.88
CA THR A 173 -6.08 18.87 13.50
C THR A 173 -7.61 18.83 13.47
N PHE A 174 -8.15 18.06 12.54
CA PHE A 174 -9.57 17.70 12.50
C PHE A 174 -9.73 16.24 12.10
N GLU A 175 -10.82 15.61 12.54
CA GLU A 175 -11.09 14.19 12.33
C GLU A 175 -12.35 14.01 11.49
N VAL A 176 -12.30 13.07 10.54
CA VAL A 176 -13.43 12.70 9.69
C VAL A 176 -13.60 11.20 9.65
N THR A 177 -14.85 10.73 9.68
CA THR A 177 -15.17 9.30 9.56
C THR A 177 -15.58 8.98 8.12
N ILE A 178 -14.81 8.12 7.46
CA ILE A 178 -15.08 7.69 6.08
C ILE A 178 -15.36 6.19 6.07
N ILE A 179 -16.53 5.80 5.53
CA ILE A 179 -16.97 4.39 5.39
C ILE A 179 -17.42 4.17 3.94
N LYS A 180 -16.87 3.15 3.27
CA LYS A 180 -17.07 2.87 1.84
C LYS A 180 -17.14 1.37 1.62
N GLU A 181 -17.99 0.90 0.71
CA GLU A 181 -18.16 -0.54 0.44
C GLU A 181 -17.12 -1.11 -0.54
N ASP A 182 -16.50 -0.24 -1.34
CA ASP A 182 -15.52 -0.56 -2.37
C ASP A 182 -14.29 0.34 -2.26
N TYR A 183 -13.32 0.13 -3.16
CA TYR A 183 -12.18 1.02 -3.32
C TYR A 183 -12.63 2.49 -3.44
N TYR A 184 -12.00 3.35 -2.65
CA TYR A 184 -12.23 4.78 -2.64
C TYR A 184 -10.91 5.52 -2.44
N GLU A 185 -10.78 6.64 -3.13
CA GLU A 185 -9.64 7.54 -3.06
C GLU A 185 -10.20 8.95 -2.88
N GLU A 186 -9.58 9.71 -1.99
CA GLU A 186 -9.93 11.11 -1.74
C GLU A 186 -8.66 11.93 -1.64
N THR A 187 -8.56 12.95 -2.50
CA THR A 187 -7.56 14.01 -2.42
C THR A 187 -8.23 15.20 -1.76
N ASP A 188 -7.67 15.64 -0.64
CA ASP A 188 -8.28 16.58 0.28
C ASP A 188 -7.36 17.79 0.49
N THR A 189 -7.78 18.97 0.04
CA THR A 189 -6.94 20.18 -0.07
C THR A 189 -7.34 21.25 0.94
N VAL A 190 -6.38 21.76 1.72
CA VAL A 190 -6.59 22.94 2.57
C VAL A 190 -5.91 24.16 1.98
N THR A 191 -6.65 25.26 1.90
CA THR A 191 -6.15 26.60 1.55
C THR A 191 -6.17 27.50 2.78
N ALA A 192 -5.02 28.05 3.14
CA ALA A 192 -4.87 29.08 4.16
C ALA A 192 -4.84 30.47 3.52
N LEU A 193 -5.60 31.41 4.07
CA LEU A 193 -5.64 32.81 3.64
C LEU A 193 -5.34 33.73 4.81
N GLY A 194 -4.51 34.75 4.59
CA GLY A 194 -4.14 35.72 5.61
C GLY A 194 -3.68 37.06 5.03
N THR A 195 -3.21 37.91 5.92
CA THR A 195 -2.49 39.14 5.57
C THR A 195 -1.31 39.35 6.50
N ASP A 196 -0.27 40.04 6.05
CA ASP A 196 0.75 40.61 6.94
C ASP A 196 0.20 41.84 7.71
N ASP A 197 1.08 42.57 8.39
CA ASP A 197 0.78 43.78 9.15
C ASP A 197 0.62 45.05 8.30
N GLU A 198 1.09 45.03 7.05
CA GLU A 198 0.86 46.05 6.02
C GLU A 198 -0.50 45.88 5.33
N GLY A 199 -1.08 44.68 5.42
CA GLY A 199 -2.34 44.29 4.81
C GLY A 199 -2.19 43.66 3.42
N ASN A 200 -0.98 43.27 3.01
CA ASN A 200 -0.78 42.46 1.81
C ASN A 200 -1.38 41.06 2.03
N PRO A 201 -2.11 40.53 1.04
CA PRO A 201 -2.69 39.20 1.14
C PRO A 201 -1.61 38.12 0.97
N VAL A 202 -1.79 37.02 1.69
CA VAL A 202 -1.02 35.80 1.51
C VAL A 202 -1.95 34.58 1.42
N GLU A 203 -1.55 33.63 0.58
CA GLU A 203 -2.28 32.40 0.31
C GLU A 203 -1.27 31.25 0.21
N GLY A 204 -1.63 30.11 0.78
CA GLY A 204 -0.91 28.85 0.64
C GLY A 204 -1.90 27.70 0.69
N ALA A 205 -1.58 26.60 0.01
CA ALA A 205 -2.43 25.42 0.02
C ALA A 205 -1.59 24.15 -0.08
N ASP A 206 -2.11 23.06 0.47
CA ASP A 206 -1.54 21.72 0.34
C ASP A 206 -2.64 20.66 0.41
N ASP A 207 -2.38 19.51 -0.19
CA ASP A 207 -3.31 18.38 -0.26
C ASP A 207 -2.77 17.12 0.41
N ALA A 208 -3.68 16.31 0.95
CA ALA A 208 -3.40 14.98 1.44
C ALA A 208 -4.30 13.96 0.74
N VAL A 209 -3.80 12.75 0.50
CA VAL A 209 -4.56 11.69 -0.15
C VAL A 209 -4.79 10.55 0.82
N ILE A 210 -6.04 10.09 0.93
CA ILE A 210 -6.40 8.89 1.69
C ILE A 210 -7.01 7.81 0.79
N TYR A 211 -6.86 6.57 1.22
CA TYR A 211 -7.39 5.40 0.52
C TYR A 211 -8.28 4.55 1.42
N VAL A 212 -9.40 4.09 0.87
CA VAL A 212 -10.15 2.97 1.44
C VAL A 212 -10.04 1.81 0.47
N VAL A 213 -9.44 0.72 0.90
CA VAL A 213 -9.14 -0.43 0.04
C VAL A 213 -9.94 -1.67 0.46
N PRO A 214 -10.43 -2.48 -0.49
CA PRO A 214 -10.94 -3.79 -0.15
C PRO A 214 -9.82 -4.63 0.49
N PRO A 215 -10.14 -5.46 1.49
CA PRO A 215 -9.16 -6.36 2.04
C PRO A 215 -8.69 -7.41 1.02
N PRO A 216 -7.50 -8.00 1.22
CA PRO A 216 -7.06 -9.13 0.40
C PRO A 216 -7.98 -10.33 0.59
N THR A 217 -8.17 -11.12 -0.47
CA THR A 217 -8.75 -12.47 -0.38
C THR A 217 -7.63 -13.46 -0.07
N ILE A 218 -7.78 -14.25 0.99
CA ILE A 218 -6.80 -15.27 1.38
C ILE A 218 -7.21 -16.61 0.76
N GLN A 219 -6.24 -17.28 0.12
CA GLN A 219 -6.41 -18.65 -0.38
C GLN A 219 -5.62 -19.61 0.49
N CYS A 220 -6.32 -20.61 1.04
CA CYS A 220 -5.73 -21.64 1.88
C CYS A 220 -5.66 -22.98 1.15
N TYR A 221 -4.57 -23.73 1.35
CA TYR A 221 -4.37 -25.01 0.69
C TYR A 221 -4.45 -26.14 1.70
N SER A 222 -5.18 -27.21 1.35
CA SER A 222 -5.18 -28.44 2.13
C SER A 222 -4.96 -29.63 1.23
N GLU A 223 -4.04 -30.52 1.61
CA GLU A 223 -3.78 -31.77 0.92
C GLU A 223 -4.12 -32.99 1.79
N TRP A 224 -4.61 -34.05 1.14
CA TRP A 224 -4.95 -35.33 1.74
C TRP A 224 -4.44 -36.45 0.85
N GLU A 225 -3.78 -37.44 1.43
CA GLU A 225 -3.37 -38.65 0.73
C GLU A 225 -4.24 -39.83 1.19
N LEU A 226 -4.67 -40.65 0.23
CA LEU A 226 -5.51 -41.82 0.45
C LEU A 226 -5.09 -42.95 -0.49
N THR A 227 -4.80 -44.13 0.03
CA THR A 227 -4.74 -45.35 -0.79
C THR A 227 -6.10 -46.05 -0.79
N VAL A 228 -6.58 -46.46 -1.97
CA VAL A 228 -7.79 -47.28 -2.16
C VAL A 228 -7.43 -48.64 -2.75
N GLY A 229 -8.02 -49.69 -2.21
CA GLY A 229 -7.86 -51.07 -2.68
C GLY A 229 -9.22 -51.69 -2.99
N PHE A 230 -9.27 -52.56 -4.01
CA PHE A 230 -10.43 -53.36 -4.39
C PHE A 230 -10.02 -54.81 -4.55
N GLU A 231 -10.91 -55.72 -4.15
CA GLU A 231 -10.78 -57.18 -4.35
C GLU A 231 -11.98 -57.68 -5.18
N ASP A 232 -11.81 -58.79 -5.91
CA ASP A 232 -12.93 -59.60 -6.41
C ASP A 232 -13.15 -60.78 -5.46
N VAL A 233 -14.32 -60.81 -4.83
CA VAL A 233 -14.72 -61.96 -4.01
C VAL A 233 -15.09 -63.10 -4.95
N CYS A 234 -14.16 -64.00 -5.25
CA CYS A 234 -14.59 -65.30 -5.76
C CYS A 234 -15.36 -66.03 -4.66
N GLU A 235 -16.65 -66.29 -4.87
CA GLU A 235 -17.51 -67.12 -4.02
C GLU A 235 -17.14 -68.63 -4.11
N CYS A 236 -15.85 -68.96 -4.22
CA CYS A 236 -15.37 -70.33 -4.34
C CYS A 236 -14.95 -70.91 -2.98
N PHE A 237 -15.88 -71.66 -2.37
CA PHE A 237 -15.66 -72.71 -1.35
C PHE A 237 -14.42 -72.52 -0.44
N GLY A 238 -14.54 -71.63 0.54
CA GLY A 238 -13.71 -71.68 1.75
C GLY A 238 -12.26 -71.24 1.61
N LYS A 239 -11.91 -70.46 0.60
CA LYS A 239 -10.66 -69.69 0.58
C LYS A 239 -10.99 -68.20 0.52
N VAL A 240 -10.78 -67.53 1.65
CA VAL A 240 -10.41 -66.11 1.63
C VAL A 240 -8.92 -66.14 1.34
N ASP A 241 -8.48 -65.80 0.13
CA ASP A 241 -7.09 -65.40 -0.06
C ASP A 241 -6.96 -63.94 0.35
N TYR A 242 -6.06 -63.71 1.29
CA TYR A 242 -5.78 -62.40 1.86
C TYR A 242 -4.79 -61.64 0.95
N ASP A 243 -4.99 -61.62 -0.36
CA ASP A 243 -4.10 -60.92 -1.28
C ASP A 243 -4.81 -59.79 -2.04
N TYR A 244 -4.80 -58.61 -1.41
CA TYR A 244 -5.09 -57.27 -1.96
C TYR A 244 -4.59 -57.06 -3.37
N ASN A 245 -5.31 -57.52 -4.39
CA ASN A 245 -4.70 -57.53 -5.70
C ASN A 245 -5.58 -57.03 -6.83
N ASP A 246 -6.90 -57.02 -6.80
CA ASP A 246 -7.67 -56.66 -8.01
C ASP A 246 -7.33 -55.27 -8.56
N TRP A 247 -7.29 -54.25 -7.68
CA TRP A 247 -6.78 -52.91 -7.99
C TRP A 247 -6.36 -52.16 -6.74
N ILE A 248 -5.21 -51.47 -6.79
CA ILE A 248 -4.79 -50.52 -5.75
C ILE A 248 -4.44 -49.20 -6.43
N SER A 249 -4.85 -48.07 -5.86
CA SER A 249 -4.49 -46.73 -6.32
C SER A 249 -4.29 -45.79 -5.15
N ASP A 250 -3.25 -44.96 -5.22
CA ASP A 250 -3.15 -43.77 -4.37
C ASP A 250 -3.96 -42.63 -5.00
N ILE A 251 -4.54 -41.80 -4.15
CA ILE A 251 -5.33 -40.62 -4.50
C ILE A 251 -4.82 -39.47 -3.63
N LEU A 252 -4.19 -38.49 -4.27
CA LEU A 252 -3.84 -37.22 -3.64
C LEU A 252 -4.96 -36.21 -3.93
N ILE A 253 -5.58 -35.69 -2.86
CA ILE A 253 -6.67 -34.72 -2.92
C ILE A 253 -6.13 -33.36 -2.49
N GLY A 254 -6.11 -32.40 -3.41
CA GLY A 254 -5.76 -31.01 -3.12
C GLY A 254 -7.02 -30.13 -3.14
N ILE A 255 -7.24 -29.33 -2.10
CA ILE A 255 -8.35 -28.38 -2.01
C ILE A 255 -7.80 -26.98 -1.82
N VAL A 256 -8.28 -26.04 -2.63
CA VAL A 256 -8.05 -24.61 -2.46
C VAL A 256 -9.30 -23.99 -1.88
N HIS A 257 -9.16 -23.34 -0.74
CA HIS A 257 -10.23 -22.66 -0.02
C HIS A 257 -10.09 -21.15 -0.13
N LEU A 258 -11.20 -20.43 -0.10
CA LEU A 258 -11.23 -19.00 0.23
C LEU A 258 -11.49 -18.82 1.72
N ASP A 259 -10.67 -17.99 2.36
CA ASP A 259 -11.01 -17.40 3.66
C ASP A 259 -11.59 -15.99 3.41
N PRO A 260 -12.88 -15.76 3.73
CA PRO A 260 -13.51 -14.46 3.57
C PRO A 260 -13.09 -13.48 4.67
N ASP A 261 -12.41 -13.93 5.73
CA ASP A 261 -11.86 -13.06 6.76
C ASP A 261 -10.43 -12.65 6.37
N PRO A 262 -10.19 -11.39 6.04
CA PRO A 262 -8.86 -10.93 5.67
C PRO A 262 -7.99 -10.55 6.87
N PHE A 263 -8.56 -10.61 8.08
CA PHE A 263 -7.89 -10.26 9.32
C PHE A 263 -7.39 -11.50 10.07
N THR A 264 -7.65 -12.70 9.55
CA THR A 264 -6.99 -13.92 10.02
C THR A 264 -5.52 -13.88 9.60
N PRO A 265 -4.57 -13.95 10.55
CA PRO A 265 -3.16 -13.76 10.26
C PRO A 265 -2.54 -14.91 9.45
N GLU A 266 -3.12 -16.10 9.52
CA GLU A 266 -2.72 -17.32 8.82
C GLU A 266 -3.99 -18.16 8.52
N CYS A 267 -3.86 -19.21 7.70
CA CYS A 267 -4.87 -20.25 7.54
C CYS A 267 -4.99 -21.08 8.84
N ASP A 268 -5.44 -20.44 9.93
CA ASP A 268 -5.43 -21.01 11.26
C ASP A 268 -6.50 -22.10 11.41
N ASP A 269 -6.06 -23.25 11.91
CA ASP A 269 -6.91 -24.33 12.38
C ASP A 269 -7.52 -23.99 13.74
N LEU A 270 -8.41 -22.99 13.79
CA LEU A 270 -9.33 -22.89 14.92
C LEU A 270 -10.17 -24.17 14.94
N GLU A 271 -9.72 -25.17 15.70
CA GLU A 271 -10.38 -26.45 15.94
C GLU A 271 -11.87 -26.18 16.24
N GLY A 272 -12.71 -26.26 15.21
CA GLY A 272 -14.16 -26.09 15.31
C GLY A 272 -14.80 -24.82 14.69
N GLN A 273 -14.09 -23.96 13.95
CA GLN A 273 -14.73 -22.91 13.12
C GLN A 273 -14.26 -22.97 11.66
N THR A 274 -14.83 -23.88 10.88
CA THR A 274 -14.67 -23.92 9.42
C THR A 274 -15.44 -22.79 8.77
N ARG A 275 -14.78 -21.66 8.48
CA ARG A 275 -15.26 -20.65 7.53
C ARG A 275 -14.41 -20.66 6.25
N LEU A 276 -13.97 -21.84 5.84
CA LEU A 276 -13.21 -22.05 4.61
C LEU A 276 -14.14 -22.62 3.55
N TYR A 277 -14.18 -21.96 2.39
CA TYR A 277 -15.05 -22.35 1.29
C TYR A 277 -14.20 -22.89 0.13
N PRO A 278 -14.30 -24.18 -0.23
CA PRO A 278 -13.58 -24.71 -1.38
C PRO A 278 -14.01 -24.02 -2.67
N ILE A 279 -13.02 -23.57 -3.44
CA ILE A 279 -13.20 -23.03 -4.79
C ILE A 279 -12.62 -23.94 -5.86
N ARG A 280 -11.65 -24.79 -5.48
CA ARG A 280 -11.08 -25.80 -6.38
C ARG A 280 -10.79 -27.08 -5.60
N MET A 281 -11.09 -28.21 -6.21
CA MET A 281 -10.60 -29.52 -5.77
C MET A 281 -9.83 -30.20 -6.89
N SER A 282 -8.86 -31.01 -6.52
CA SER A 282 -8.13 -31.85 -7.44
C SER A 282 -7.95 -33.24 -6.85
N PHE A 283 -8.08 -34.26 -7.68
CA PHE A 283 -7.83 -35.66 -7.34
C PHE A 283 -6.77 -36.16 -8.31
N THR A 284 -5.61 -36.56 -7.79
CA THR A 284 -4.54 -37.19 -8.58
C THR A 284 -4.49 -38.66 -8.25
N MET A 285 -4.89 -39.49 -9.21
CA MET A 285 -5.00 -40.94 -9.07
C MET A 285 -3.77 -41.62 -9.68
N THR A 286 -3.03 -42.32 -8.82
CA THR A 286 -1.82 -43.07 -9.17
C THR A 286 -2.04 -44.55 -8.90
N PRO A 287 -2.32 -45.35 -9.93
CA PRO A 287 -2.47 -46.79 -9.78
C PRO A 287 -1.19 -47.42 -9.26
N GLN A 288 -1.34 -48.26 -8.23
CA GLN A 288 -0.24 -48.96 -7.57
C GLN A 288 -0.24 -50.45 -7.87
N ALA A 289 -1.36 -51.10 -8.18
CA ALA A 289 -1.34 -52.52 -8.53
C ALA A 289 -2.60 -52.96 -9.28
N ARG A 290 -2.46 -54.08 -10.02
CA ARG A 290 -3.55 -54.82 -10.68
C ARG A 290 -3.26 -56.32 -10.64
N GLY A 291 -4.21 -57.07 -10.13
CA GLY A 291 -4.17 -58.50 -9.85
C GLY A 291 -5.42 -59.23 -10.34
N ALA A 292 -6.42 -58.46 -10.79
CA ALA A 292 -7.61 -58.98 -11.43
C ALA A 292 -7.28 -59.79 -12.69
N GLN A 293 -7.83 -60.99 -12.78
CA GLN A 293 -7.82 -61.78 -14.02
C GLN A 293 -8.75 -61.18 -15.08
N ASN A 294 -9.76 -60.44 -14.64
CA ASN A 294 -10.71 -59.76 -15.50
C ASN A 294 -10.22 -58.36 -15.90
N GLU A 295 -10.72 -57.89 -17.04
CA GLU A 295 -10.59 -56.49 -17.41
C GLU A 295 -11.62 -55.67 -16.63
N HIS A 296 -11.17 -54.54 -16.08
CA HIS A 296 -12.01 -53.62 -15.32
C HIS A 296 -11.88 -52.20 -15.85
N ALA A 297 -12.94 -51.42 -15.70
CA ALA A 297 -12.91 -49.97 -15.71
C ALA A 297 -12.86 -49.46 -14.27
N SER A 298 -12.00 -48.49 -13.98
CA SER A 298 -11.94 -47.82 -12.68
C SER A 298 -12.72 -46.52 -12.71
N HIS A 299 -13.54 -46.30 -11.69
CA HIS A 299 -14.42 -45.14 -11.58
C HIS A 299 -14.16 -44.34 -10.31
N LEU A 300 -14.48 -43.06 -10.38
CA LEU A 300 -14.59 -42.15 -9.25
C LEU A 300 -15.95 -41.47 -9.31
N SER A 301 -16.80 -41.74 -8.33
CA SER A 301 -18.16 -41.20 -8.26
C SER A 301 -18.31 -40.22 -7.10
N PHE A 302 -19.13 -39.19 -7.28
CA PHE A 302 -19.53 -38.24 -6.27
C PHE A 302 -21.07 -38.33 -6.18
N PRO A 303 -21.62 -38.85 -5.07
CA PRO A 303 -23.05 -38.91 -4.87
C PRO A 303 -23.75 -37.56 -5.03
N THR A 304 -25.05 -37.59 -5.35
CA THR A 304 -25.86 -36.38 -5.41
C THR A 304 -25.82 -35.61 -4.09
N GLY A 305 -25.60 -34.29 -4.16
CA GLY A 305 -25.50 -33.42 -2.99
C GLY A 305 -24.14 -33.45 -2.30
N THR A 306 -23.13 -34.11 -2.88
CA THR A 306 -21.74 -34.04 -2.39
C THR A 306 -21.19 -32.62 -2.46
N PHE A 307 -21.46 -31.89 -3.54
CA PHE A 307 -21.02 -30.50 -3.71
C PHE A 307 -22.18 -29.54 -3.46
N GLY A 308 -21.89 -28.42 -2.80
CA GLY A 308 -22.87 -27.35 -2.53
C GLY A 308 -22.89 -26.26 -3.60
N SER A 309 -22.08 -26.39 -4.65
CA SER A 309 -21.96 -25.44 -5.75
C SER A 309 -21.90 -26.18 -7.08
N ASP A 310 -22.48 -25.55 -8.11
CA ASP A 310 -22.29 -25.92 -9.51
C ASP A 310 -20.83 -25.67 -9.92
N GLY A 311 -20.43 -26.15 -11.09
CA GLY A 311 -19.11 -25.84 -11.59
C GLY A 311 -18.71 -26.58 -12.83
N GLU A 312 -17.40 -26.62 -13.07
CA GLU A 312 -16.78 -27.31 -14.20
C GLU A 312 -15.74 -28.31 -13.74
N TYR A 313 -15.52 -29.35 -14.54
CA TYR A 313 -14.46 -30.33 -14.31
C TYR A 313 -13.57 -30.52 -15.53
N THR A 314 -12.35 -30.96 -15.27
CA THR A 314 -11.42 -31.45 -16.29
C THR A 314 -10.74 -32.73 -15.79
N LEU A 315 -10.97 -33.86 -16.47
CA LEU A 315 -10.25 -35.11 -16.27
C LEU A 315 -9.18 -35.27 -17.35
N THR A 316 -7.92 -35.35 -16.92
CA THR A 316 -6.76 -35.57 -17.79
C THR A 316 -6.06 -36.87 -17.41
N VAL A 317 -5.79 -37.71 -18.40
CA VAL A 317 -4.96 -38.92 -18.25
C VAL A 317 -3.56 -38.60 -18.75
N TYR A 318 -2.53 -39.07 -18.05
CA TYR A 318 -1.13 -38.83 -18.37
C TYR A 318 -0.42 -40.15 -18.63
N ASP A 319 0.63 -40.13 -19.46
CA ASP A 319 1.55 -41.27 -19.60
C ASP A 319 2.62 -41.26 -18.48
N GLN A 320 3.58 -42.19 -18.58
CA GLN A 320 4.66 -42.36 -17.60
C GLN A 320 5.60 -41.15 -17.49
N ASP A 321 5.65 -40.32 -18.53
CA ASP A 321 6.50 -39.14 -18.59
C ASP A 321 5.73 -37.88 -18.13
N GLY A 322 4.47 -38.04 -17.70
CA GLY A 322 3.61 -36.94 -17.27
C GLY A 322 3.03 -36.13 -18.43
N VAL A 323 2.99 -36.70 -19.64
CA VAL A 323 2.43 -36.03 -20.82
C VAL A 323 0.95 -36.41 -20.96
N PRO A 324 0.03 -35.43 -21.17
CA PRO A 324 -1.38 -35.74 -21.39
C PRO A 324 -1.60 -36.69 -22.57
N VAL A 325 -2.38 -37.74 -22.34
CA VAL A 325 -2.76 -38.75 -23.32
C VAL A 325 -4.21 -38.54 -23.73
N GLY A 326 -4.44 -38.35 -25.02
CA GLY A 326 -5.77 -38.07 -25.55
C GLY A 326 -6.24 -36.64 -25.26
N THR A 327 -7.52 -36.37 -25.52
CA THR A 327 -8.13 -35.08 -25.22
C THR A 327 -8.69 -35.13 -23.79
N PRO A 328 -8.39 -34.15 -22.92
CA PRO A 328 -8.99 -34.06 -21.60
C PRO A 328 -10.52 -34.04 -21.69
N GLN A 329 -11.18 -34.79 -20.80
CA GLN A 329 -12.63 -34.77 -20.68
C GLN A 329 -13.01 -33.54 -19.88
N LYS A 330 -13.92 -32.72 -20.40
CA LYS A 330 -14.38 -31.49 -19.76
C LYS A 330 -15.89 -31.43 -19.79
N GLY A 331 -16.48 -30.82 -18.77
CA GLY A 331 -17.90 -30.58 -18.72
C GLY A 331 -18.28 -29.71 -17.54
N ASP A 332 -19.50 -29.20 -17.61
CA ASP A 332 -20.16 -28.49 -16.51
C ASP A 332 -21.01 -29.49 -15.71
N PHE A 333 -21.29 -29.18 -14.45
CA PHE A 333 -22.18 -29.93 -13.60
C PHE A 333 -23.03 -29.03 -12.71
N THR A 334 -24.15 -29.59 -12.25
CA THR A 334 -24.99 -28.96 -11.22
C THR A 334 -24.87 -29.71 -9.90
N ALA A 335 -24.85 -29.00 -8.78
CA ALA A 335 -24.79 -29.56 -7.43
C ALA A 335 -25.92 -30.56 -7.10
N GLU A 336 -27.05 -30.45 -7.81
CA GLU A 336 -28.21 -31.35 -7.68
C GLU A 336 -28.01 -32.73 -8.34
N GLU A 337 -26.92 -32.94 -9.09
CA GLU A 337 -26.62 -34.19 -9.79
C GLU A 337 -25.46 -34.94 -9.15
N GLY A 338 -25.44 -36.26 -9.32
CA GLY A 338 -24.26 -37.08 -8.99
C GLY A 338 -23.29 -37.08 -10.16
N LEU A 339 -21.99 -37.12 -9.89
CA LEU A 339 -20.94 -37.20 -10.91
C LEU A 339 -20.33 -38.59 -10.91
N ASP A 340 -20.09 -39.16 -12.08
CA ASP A 340 -19.41 -40.45 -12.21
C ASP A 340 -18.39 -40.36 -13.35
N PHE A 341 -17.13 -40.56 -13.00
CA PHE A 341 -16.01 -40.47 -13.91
C PHE A 341 -15.41 -41.85 -14.14
N THR A 342 -15.46 -42.34 -15.38
CA THR A 342 -14.59 -43.46 -15.81
C THR A 342 -13.16 -42.96 -15.96
N ILE A 343 -12.32 -43.25 -14.97
CA ILE A 343 -10.93 -42.80 -14.91
C ILE A 343 -10.05 -43.58 -15.89
N PHE A 344 -10.08 -44.90 -15.78
CA PHE A 344 -9.36 -45.81 -16.67
C PHE A 344 -10.36 -46.83 -17.21
N PRO A 345 -10.73 -46.78 -18.50
CA PRO A 345 -11.67 -47.73 -19.09
C PRO A 345 -11.17 -49.18 -19.11
N HIS A 346 -9.85 -49.35 -19.13
CA HIS A 346 -9.17 -50.65 -19.19
C HIS A 346 -7.96 -50.65 -18.25
N THR A 347 -8.07 -51.33 -17.11
CA THR A 347 -6.98 -51.47 -16.13
C THR A 347 -5.75 -52.19 -16.70
N SER A 348 -5.90 -53.05 -17.72
CA SER A 348 -4.76 -53.67 -18.41
C SER A 348 -3.88 -52.69 -19.19
N GLU A 349 -4.40 -51.54 -19.61
CA GLU A 349 -3.59 -50.50 -20.25
C GLU A 349 -2.65 -49.81 -19.27
N ILE A 350 -3.00 -49.85 -17.98
CA ILE A 350 -2.23 -49.25 -16.89
C ILE A 350 -1.11 -50.19 -16.46
N PHE A 351 -1.40 -51.49 -16.42
CA PHE A 351 -0.43 -52.53 -16.10
C PHE A 351 -0.50 -53.65 -17.15
N PRO A 352 0.31 -53.57 -18.23
CA PRO A 352 0.21 -54.48 -19.36
C PRO A 352 0.75 -55.87 -19.01
N GLY A 353 0.00 -56.90 -19.42
CA GLY A 353 0.37 -58.32 -19.25
C GLY A 353 -0.82 -59.20 -18.87
N ASP A 354 -0.71 -60.51 -19.18
CA ASP A 354 -1.73 -61.52 -18.89
C ASP A 354 -1.69 -62.06 -17.43
N PHE A 355 -0.67 -61.67 -16.65
CA PHE A 355 -0.46 -62.14 -15.28
C PHE A 355 -0.73 -61.03 -14.25
N PRO A 356 -1.20 -61.37 -13.03
CA PRO A 356 -1.31 -60.40 -11.94
C PRO A 356 0.05 -59.72 -11.73
N ASN A 357 0.06 -58.40 -11.84
CA ASN A 357 1.27 -57.59 -11.76
C ASN A 357 1.59 -57.25 -10.29
N VAL A 358 1.47 -58.21 -9.36
CA VAL A 358 1.53 -57.94 -7.92
C VAL A 358 2.21 -59.08 -7.12
N ILE A 359 3.04 -58.71 -6.14
CA ILE A 359 3.35 -59.52 -4.94
C ILE A 359 3.15 -58.60 -3.73
N GLU A 360 2.30 -58.98 -2.78
CA GLU A 360 2.08 -58.27 -1.50
C GLU A 360 1.76 -56.76 -1.66
N GLY A 361 0.85 -56.42 -2.57
CA GLY A 361 0.36 -55.05 -2.76
C GLY A 361 1.31 -54.09 -3.47
N ARG A 362 2.47 -54.57 -3.99
CA ARG A 362 3.40 -53.76 -4.78
C ARG A 362 3.47 -54.21 -6.23
N PRO A 363 3.51 -53.28 -7.20
CA PRO A 363 3.53 -53.67 -8.59
C PRO A 363 4.93 -54.13 -9.01
N LEU A 364 5.00 -55.08 -9.95
CA LEU A 364 6.29 -55.44 -10.57
C LEU A 364 6.74 -54.40 -11.61
N LEU A 365 5.81 -53.57 -12.11
CA LEU A 365 6.04 -52.52 -13.12
C LEU A 365 5.43 -51.19 -12.69
N LYS A 366 6.02 -50.06 -13.09
CA LYS A 366 5.38 -48.75 -12.89
C LYS A 366 4.08 -48.64 -13.69
N PRO A 367 3.06 -47.92 -13.19
CA PRO A 367 1.83 -47.67 -13.94
C PRO A 367 2.16 -46.97 -15.26
N GLN A 368 1.53 -47.39 -16.35
CA GLN A 368 1.71 -46.80 -17.67
C GLN A 368 0.99 -45.45 -17.81
N LYS A 369 -0.05 -45.23 -16.98
CA LYS A 369 -0.81 -43.99 -16.95
C LYS A 369 -1.20 -43.59 -15.53
N THR A 370 -1.37 -42.30 -15.33
CA THR A 370 -1.99 -41.70 -14.14
C THR A 370 -3.14 -40.78 -14.58
N ALA A 371 -3.96 -40.31 -13.65
CA ALA A 371 -5.05 -39.39 -13.97
C ALA A 371 -5.13 -38.25 -12.97
N LYS A 372 -5.59 -37.09 -13.43
CA LYS A 372 -5.94 -35.95 -12.59
C LYS A 372 -7.32 -35.44 -12.95
N LEU A 373 -8.20 -35.36 -11.96
CA LEU A 373 -9.49 -34.69 -12.04
C LEU A 373 -9.38 -33.35 -11.31
N ASP A 374 -9.53 -32.25 -12.04
CA ASP A 374 -9.65 -30.90 -11.48
C ASP A 374 -11.13 -30.47 -11.51
N ILE A 375 -11.63 -29.92 -10.42
CA ILE A 375 -12.99 -29.38 -10.27
C ILE A 375 -12.88 -27.92 -9.82
N LEU A 376 -13.57 -27.02 -10.51
CA LEU A 376 -13.70 -25.61 -10.17
C LEU A 376 -15.17 -25.32 -9.83
N PHE A 377 -15.41 -24.66 -8.70
CA PHE A 377 -16.76 -24.33 -8.24
C PHE A 377 -17.11 -22.87 -8.57
N ASP A 378 -18.37 -22.63 -8.92
CA ASP A 378 -18.85 -21.30 -9.30
C ASP A 378 -19.03 -20.37 -8.08
N THR A 379 -19.35 -20.95 -6.92
CA THR A 379 -19.65 -20.23 -5.68
C THR A 379 -19.06 -20.93 -4.46
N GLU A 380 -18.81 -20.15 -3.42
CA GLU A 380 -18.46 -20.68 -2.10
C GLU A 380 -19.58 -21.55 -1.51
N PHE A 381 -19.21 -22.65 -0.85
CA PHE A 381 -20.13 -23.53 -0.12
C PHE A 381 -19.40 -24.23 1.03
N GLU A 382 -20.11 -24.61 2.09
CA GLU A 382 -19.48 -25.38 3.17
C GLU A 382 -19.30 -26.85 2.74
N LEU A 383 -18.05 -27.33 2.77
CA LEU A 383 -17.76 -28.74 2.60
C LEU A 383 -17.54 -29.40 3.96
N SER A 384 -18.50 -30.21 4.38
CA SER A 384 -18.33 -31.06 5.55
C SER A 384 -17.44 -32.25 5.19
N LEU A 385 -16.14 -32.11 5.41
CA LEU A 385 -15.24 -33.26 5.49
C LEU A 385 -15.47 -33.89 6.87
N ALA A 386 -16.28 -34.94 6.95
CA ALA A 386 -16.36 -35.72 8.18
C ALA A 386 -14.93 -36.11 8.59
N THR A 387 -14.58 -35.94 9.88
CA THR A 387 -13.27 -36.33 10.40
C THR A 387 -13.03 -37.79 10.04
N PHE A 388 -12.15 -38.01 9.07
CA PHE A 388 -11.73 -39.33 8.68
C PHE A 388 -11.00 -39.95 9.87
N LEU A 389 -11.66 -40.87 10.57
CA LEU A 389 -11.01 -41.67 11.61
C LEU A 389 -10.40 -42.90 10.90
N PRO A 390 -9.07 -43.11 10.97
CA PRO A 390 -8.41 -44.30 10.40
C PRO A 390 -8.96 -45.64 10.95
N GLU A 391 -9.79 -45.57 11.98
CA GLU A 391 -10.42 -46.69 12.68
C GLU A 391 -11.78 -47.07 12.07
N ASP A 392 -12.36 -46.21 11.22
CA ASP A 392 -13.58 -46.50 10.47
C ASP A 392 -13.24 -47.37 9.26
N ALA A 393 -13.75 -48.61 9.28
CA ALA A 393 -13.42 -49.59 8.28
C ALA A 393 -13.97 -49.19 6.89
N HIS A 394 -13.19 -49.46 5.84
CA HIS A 394 -13.71 -49.68 4.49
C HIS A 394 -14.41 -48.54 3.75
N GLY A 395 -13.90 -47.31 3.90
CA GLY A 395 -14.34 -46.18 3.07
C GLY A 395 -15.62 -45.51 3.55
N SER A 396 -16.18 -46.00 4.65
CA SER A 396 -17.23 -45.32 5.39
C SER A 396 -16.77 -43.91 5.77
N GLY A 397 -17.51 -42.89 5.31
CA GLY A 397 -17.22 -41.48 5.62
C GLY A 397 -16.52 -40.70 4.50
N LEU A 398 -16.14 -41.32 3.38
CA LEU A 398 -15.71 -40.58 2.19
C LEU A 398 -16.90 -39.85 1.54
N PHE A 399 -16.67 -38.62 1.07
CA PHE A 399 -17.67 -37.84 0.33
C PHE A 399 -17.76 -38.23 -1.17
N PHE A 400 -16.93 -39.20 -1.57
CA PHE A 400 -16.85 -39.77 -2.91
C PHE A 400 -16.71 -41.29 -2.82
N ASP A 401 -17.04 -41.98 -3.91
CA ASP A 401 -17.12 -43.44 -4.01
C ASP A 401 -16.28 -43.94 -5.21
N PRO A 402 -15.05 -44.41 -4.97
CA PRO A 402 -14.27 -45.07 -6.01
C PRO A 402 -14.75 -46.53 -6.16
N TYR A 403 -14.89 -47.03 -7.39
CA TYR A 403 -15.32 -48.41 -7.63
C TYR A 403 -14.74 -49.01 -8.93
N LEU A 404 -14.83 -50.34 -9.07
CA LEU A 404 -14.48 -51.07 -10.29
C LEU A 404 -15.72 -51.59 -11.01
N GLN A 405 -15.70 -51.54 -12.34
CA GLN A 405 -16.72 -52.15 -13.18
C GLN A 405 -16.08 -53.19 -14.10
N VAL A 406 -16.61 -54.41 -14.15
CA VAL A 406 -16.09 -55.44 -15.06
C VAL A 406 -16.37 -55.03 -16.51
N ALA A 407 -15.32 -54.93 -17.32
CA ALA A 407 -15.43 -54.62 -18.74
C ALA A 407 -15.90 -55.87 -19.51
N GLN A 408 -17.22 -55.98 -19.75
CA GLN A 408 -17.92 -56.99 -20.57
C GLN A 408 -17.23 -58.36 -20.75
N HIS A 409 -17.60 -59.35 -19.91
CA HIS A 409 -17.31 -60.77 -20.19
C HIS A 409 -18.49 -61.43 -20.92
N PRO A 410 -18.32 -62.11 -22.07
CA PRO A 410 -19.44 -62.66 -22.87
C PRO A 410 -20.27 -63.78 -22.19
N GLY A 411 -19.92 -64.21 -20.98
CA GLY A 411 -20.62 -65.24 -20.21
C GLY A 411 -21.31 -64.74 -18.92
N TRP A 412 -21.07 -63.50 -18.52
CA TRP A 412 -21.64 -62.89 -17.31
C TRP A 412 -22.08 -61.48 -17.72
N GLY A 413 -23.38 -61.21 -17.75
CA GLY A 413 -23.89 -59.88 -18.10
C GLY A 413 -23.19 -58.84 -17.23
N GLY A 414 -22.60 -57.80 -17.84
CA GLY A 414 -21.73 -56.84 -17.16
C GLY A 414 -22.33 -56.37 -15.84
N GLY A 415 -21.78 -56.89 -14.74
CA GLY A 415 -22.15 -56.51 -13.38
C GLY A 415 -21.23 -55.41 -12.89
N ILE A 416 -21.76 -54.49 -12.11
CA ILE A 416 -20.94 -53.58 -11.30
C ILE A 416 -20.45 -54.42 -10.12
N HIS A 417 -19.14 -54.65 -10.04
CA HIS A 417 -18.54 -55.16 -8.81
C HIS A 417 -18.26 -53.93 -7.96
N LEU A 418 -19.28 -53.47 -7.25
CA LEU A 418 -19.03 -52.59 -6.12
C LEU A 418 -18.12 -53.42 -5.22
N GLY A 419 -16.87 -52.99 -5.06
CA GLY A 419 -15.99 -53.58 -4.06
C GLY A 419 -16.82 -53.68 -2.79
N HIS A 420 -16.95 -54.88 -2.24
CA HIS A 420 -17.83 -55.10 -1.10
C HIS A 420 -17.52 -54.02 -0.05
N GLU A 421 -18.53 -53.51 0.64
CA GLU A 421 -18.44 -52.49 1.72
C GLU A 421 -17.42 -52.81 2.83
N ASN A 422 -16.77 -53.98 2.76
CA ASN A 422 -15.75 -54.49 3.65
C ASN A 422 -14.34 -54.54 3.01
N MET A 423 -14.06 -53.86 1.89
CA MET A 423 -12.82 -54.07 1.11
C MET A 423 -12.04 -52.83 0.69
N LEU A 424 -12.47 -51.62 1.05
CA LEU A 424 -11.58 -50.46 0.99
C LEU A 424 -10.58 -50.56 2.16
N THR A 425 -9.29 -50.37 1.94
CA THR A 425 -8.35 -50.12 3.03
C THR A 425 -7.79 -48.74 2.82
N VAL A 426 -8.11 -47.81 3.73
CA VAL A 426 -7.50 -46.47 3.75
C VAL A 426 -6.30 -46.51 4.66
N GLU A 427 -5.11 -46.34 4.10
CA GLU A 427 -3.91 -46.14 4.90
C GLU A 427 -3.50 -44.65 4.86
N ASN A 428 -3.56 -44.01 6.02
CA ASN A 428 -2.86 -42.76 6.38
C ASN A 428 -3.29 -41.46 5.66
N GLY A 429 -4.31 -40.76 6.19
CA GLY A 429 -4.56 -39.36 5.86
C GLY A 429 -3.64 -38.44 6.68
N SER A 430 -2.59 -37.88 6.07
CA SER A 430 -1.90 -36.72 6.64
C SER A 430 -2.52 -35.45 6.06
N LYS A 431 -3.07 -34.60 6.93
CA LYS A 431 -3.54 -33.27 6.57
C LYS A 431 -2.35 -32.33 6.69
N VAL A 432 -1.89 -31.78 5.57
CA VAL A 432 -0.96 -30.65 5.57
C VAL A 432 -1.78 -29.43 5.15
N LEU A 433 -1.84 -28.44 6.05
CA LEU A 433 -2.35 -27.10 5.74
C LEU A 433 -1.13 -26.21 5.52
N GLU A 434 -1.07 -25.53 4.38
CA GLU A 434 -0.07 -24.52 4.05
C GLU A 434 -0.72 -23.20 3.64
#